data_AF-A0A0D0C0K1-F1
#
_entry.id   AF-A0A0D0C0K1-F1
#
_cell.length_a   1.000
_cell.length_b   1.000
_cell.length_c   1.000
_cell.angle_alpha   90.00
_cell.angle_beta   90.00
_cell.angle_gamma   90.00
#
_symmetry.space_group_name_H-M   'P 1'
#
loop_
_entity.id
_entity.type
_entity.pdbx_description
1 polymer ?
#
loop_
_entity_poly.entity_id
_entity_poly.type
_entity_poly.pdbx_seq_one_letter_code
_entity_poly.pdbx_strand_id
1 'polypeptide(L)'
;MTSPVLPSAIYGPLVPNYLASDLVMQKSIGTNASLCRIFTQGTGEYPPQVLGHFVDVRDLAQAHIAALSSSLIPGRKKRILISNTTFKLKDVAELIHRERPELAHRLPRQDAVPPKQTDAPLDKSSALEILGMKEYIPWEETVLAAIDAGVAWEKVHSA
;
A
#
# COMPACT_ATOMS: atom_id res chain seq x y z
N MET A 1 19.09 5.66 -20.95
CA MET A 1 18.78 5.77 -19.50
C MET A 1 17.30 6.03 -19.38
N THR A 2 16.59 5.37 -18.47
CA THR A 2 15.14 5.58 -18.24
C THR A 2 14.95 6.53 -17.06
N SER A 3 13.80 7.20 -16.98
CA SER A 3 13.47 8.07 -15.84
C SER A 3 13.16 7.20 -14.61
N PRO A 4 13.91 7.30 -13.50
CA PRO A 4 13.68 6.45 -12.33
C PRO A 4 12.35 6.82 -11.65
N VAL A 5 11.60 5.80 -11.26
CA VAL A 5 10.31 5.91 -10.57
C VAL A 5 10.54 5.85 -9.06
N LEU A 6 9.92 6.77 -8.30
CA LEU A 6 9.99 6.82 -6.84
C LEU A 6 8.59 6.56 -6.26
N PRO A 7 8.28 5.34 -5.82
CA PRO A 7 7.03 5.06 -5.16
C PRO A 7 7.01 5.59 -3.72
N SER A 8 5.81 5.92 -3.23
CA SER A 8 5.51 5.93 -1.78
C SER A 8 5.36 4.49 -1.26
N ALA A 9 4.73 4.26 -0.10
CA ALA A 9 4.53 2.90 0.39
C ALA A 9 3.72 2.08 -0.62
N ILE A 10 4.17 0.86 -0.93
CA ILE A 10 3.54 0.03 -1.97
C ILE A 10 2.58 -0.93 -1.28
N TYR A 11 1.32 -0.93 -1.69
CA TYR A 11 0.32 -1.87 -1.21
C TYR A 11 -0.46 -2.47 -2.37
N GLY A 12 -1.22 -3.53 -2.12
CA GLY A 12 -2.13 -4.10 -3.10
C GLY A 12 -2.05 -5.63 -3.17
N PRO A 13 -2.65 -6.24 -4.21
CA PRO A 13 -2.73 -7.68 -4.31
C PRO A 13 -1.37 -8.34 -4.59
N LEU A 14 -1.24 -9.58 -4.17
CA LEU A 14 -0.19 -10.47 -4.66
C LEU A 14 -0.60 -11.02 -6.02
N VAL A 15 0.39 -11.37 -6.86
CA VAL A 15 0.11 -12.05 -8.13
C VAL A 15 -0.55 -13.41 -7.87
N PRO A 16 -1.41 -13.90 -8.80
CA PRO A 16 -1.95 -15.25 -8.69
C PRO A 16 -0.83 -16.29 -8.50
N ASN A 17 -1.05 -17.26 -7.61
CA ASN A 17 -0.08 -18.30 -7.25
C ASN A 17 1.22 -17.79 -6.61
N TYR A 18 1.24 -16.55 -6.09
CA TYR A 18 2.37 -16.07 -5.31
C TYR A 18 2.60 -16.99 -4.10
N LEU A 19 3.80 -17.58 -4.03
CA LEU A 19 4.19 -18.46 -2.92
C LEU A 19 4.64 -17.60 -1.74
N ALA A 20 3.70 -17.31 -0.85
CA ALA A 20 3.94 -16.54 0.35
C ALA A 20 4.63 -17.39 1.44
N SER A 21 5.68 -18.15 1.13
CA SER A 21 6.21 -19.25 1.95
C SER A 21 7.17 -18.88 3.08
N ASP A 22 7.56 -17.61 3.21
CA ASP A 22 8.44 -17.20 4.30
C ASP A 22 7.65 -17.11 5.62
N LEU A 23 8.20 -17.70 6.68
CA LEU A 23 7.64 -17.68 8.05
C LEU A 23 7.57 -16.25 8.62
N VAL A 24 8.34 -15.32 8.06
CA VAL A 24 8.30 -13.90 8.40
C VAL A 24 7.41 -13.18 7.38
N MET A 25 6.21 -12.76 7.80
CA MET A 25 5.23 -12.09 6.94
C MET A 25 5.84 -10.94 6.11
N GLN A 26 6.74 -10.14 6.69
CA GLN A 26 7.41 -9.03 5.98
C GLN A 26 8.29 -9.48 4.82
N LYS A 27 8.96 -10.63 4.96
CA LYS A 27 9.75 -11.22 3.88
C LYS A 27 8.87 -11.90 2.84
N SER A 28 7.67 -12.31 3.25
CA SER A 28 6.71 -13.00 2.41
C SER A 28 5.88 -12.04 1.56
N ILE A 29 5.21 -11.06 2.15
CA ILE A 29 4.26 -10.18 1.44
C ILE A 29 4.73 -8.71 1.37
N GLY A 30 6.00 -8.46 1.70
CA GLY A 30 6.62 -7.15 1.60
C GLY A 30 5.95 -6.10 2.47
N THR A 31 5.74 -4.91 1.92
CA THR A 31 5.16 -3.76 2.61
C THR A 31 3.72 -4.00 3.08
N ASN A 32 2.94 -4.88 2.43
CA ASN A 32 1.61 -5.28 2.91
C ASN A 32 1.63 -5.75 4.36
N ALA A 33 2.70 -6.42 4.80
CA ALA A 33 2.86 -6.89 6.17
C ALA A 33 2.73 -5.76 7.20
N SER A 34 3.22 -4.55 6.88
CA SER A 34 3.10 -3.40 7.77
C SER A 34 1.66 -2.96 7.98
N LEU A 35 0.81 -3.06 6.95
CA LEU A 35 -0.62 -2.75 7.04
C LEU A 35 -1.38 -3.86 7.77
N CYS A 36 -1.00 -5.13 7.53
CA CYS A 36 -1.60 -6.30 8.19
C CYS A 36 -1.39 -6.31 9.71
N ARG A 37 -0.41 -5.55 10.23
CA ARG A 37 -0.24 -5.34 11.66
C ARG A 37 -1.51 -4.85 12.37
N ILE A 38 -2.42 -4.19 11.65
CA ILE A 38 -3.68 -3.72 12.21
C ILE A 38 -4.55 -4.85 12.78
N PHE A 39 -4.43 -6.08 12.26
CA PHE A 39 -5.19 -7.24 12.72
C PHE A 39 -4.31 -8.37 13.30
N THR A 40 -2.98 -8.25 13.22
CA THR A 40 -2.05 -9.27 13.76
C THR A 40 -1.37 -8.90 15.07
N GLN A 41 -1.29 -7.61 15.44
CA GLN A 41 -0.62 -7.20 16.68
C GLN A 41 -1.51 -7.26 17.93
N GLY A 42 -2.80 -7.54 17.77
CA GLY A 42 -3.80 -7.50 18.84
C GLY A 42 -4.58 -6.18 18.91
N THR A 43 -5.58 -6.14 19.80
CA THR A 43 -6.62 -5.10 19.83
C THR A 43 -6.29 -3.90 20.71
N GLY A 44 -5.19 -3.94 21.47
CA GLY A 44 -4.90 -2.96 22.52
C GLY A 44 -4.58 -1.56 21.99
N GLU A 45 -3.85 -1.49 20.88
CA GLU A 45 -3.39 -0.24 20.28
C GLU A 45 -3.33 -0.36 18.75
N TYR A 46 -3.25 0.79 18.06
CA TYR A 46 -2.96 0.83 16.63
C TYR A 46 -1.48 0.52 16.35
N PRO A 47 -1.13 -0.04 15.18
CA PRO A 47 0.27 -0.30 14.86
C PRO A 47 1.02 1.02 14.66
N PRO A 48 2.33 1.09 15.02
CA PRO A 48 3.16 2.29 14.85
C PRO A 48 3.51 2.49 13.36
N GLN A 49 2.51 2.84 12.56
CA GLN A 49 2.61 3.15 11.14
C GLN A 49 2.62 4.67 10.99
N VAL A 50 3.75 5.22 10.57
CA VAL A 50 3.91 6.67 10.38
C VAL A 50 3.65 7.13 8.94
N LEU A 51 3.68 6.21 7.98
CA LEU A 51 3.44 6.52 6.57
C LEU A 51 1.94 6.49 6.27
N GLY A 52 1.40 7.60 5.78
CA GLY A 52 0.04 7.66 5.22
C GLY A 52 0.01 7.57 3.70
N HIS A 53 1.07 8.05 3.03
CA HIS A 53 1.19 8.03 1.56
C HIS A 53 1.44 6.63 1.02
N PHE A 54 0.69 6.25 -0.01
CA PHE A 54 0.87 4.97 -0.67
C PHE A 54 0.57 5.01 -2.17
N VAL A 55 0.90 3.91 -2.85
CA VAL A 55 0.45 3.59 -4.22
C VAL A 55 0.10 2.11 -4.34
N ASP A 56 -0.88 1.78 -5.18
CA ASP A 56 -1.17 0.40 -5.54
C ASP A 56 -0.03 -0.18 -6.39
N VAL A 57 0.36 -1.43 -6.13
CA VAL A 57 1.41 -2.14 -6.86
C VAL A 57 1.11 -2.23 -8.36
N ARG A 58 -0.17 -2.29 -8.76
CA ARG A 58 -0.61 -2.32 -10.16
C ARG A 58 -0.41 -0.96 -10.84
N ASP A 59 -0.75 0.14 -10.17
CA ASP A 59 -0.47 1.50 -10.66
C ASP A 59 1.04 1.72 -10.79
N LEU A 60 1.82 1.25 -9.81
CA LEU A 60 3.26 1.34 -9.86
C LEU A 60 3.86 0.52 -11.01
N ALA A 61 3.33 -0.67 -11.29
CA ALA A 61 3.76 -1.48 -12.43
C ALA A 61 3.49 -0.76 -13.76
N GLN A 62 2.32 -0.13 -13.92
CA GLN A 62 2.00 0.70 -15.09
C GLN A 62 2.96 1.88 -15.21
N ALA A 63 3.27 2.56 -14.11
CA ALA A 63 4.24 3.65 -14.09
C ALA A 63 5.64 3.19 -14.53
N HIS A 64 6.09 2.00 -14.10
CA HIS A 64 7.36 1.42 -14.56
C HIS A 64 7.34 1.16 -16.08
N ILE A 65 6.27 0.56 -16.62
CA ILE A 65 6.12 0.29 -18.06
C ILE A 65 6.12 1.60 -18.86
N ALA A 66 5.36 2.60 -18.41
CA ALA A 66 5.33 3.93 -19.03
C ALA A 66 6.71 4.60 -19.00
N ALA A 67 7.46 4.46 -17.89
CA ALA A 67 8.79 5.04 -17.76
C ALA A 67 9.81 4.42 -18.72
N LEU A 68 9.70 3.12 -19.00
CA LEU A 68 10.52 2.43 -20.01
C LEU A 68 10.27 2.95 -21.43
N SER A 69 9.02 3.34 -21.71
CA SER A 69 8.59 3.83 -23.02
C SER A 69 8.72 5.35 -23.18
N SER A 70 8.96 6.08 -22.08
CA SER A 70 9.06 7.53 -22.08
C SER A 70 10.34 8.01 -22.78
N SER A 71 10.20 8.98 -23.68
CA SER A 71 11.35 9.67 -24.26
C SER A 71 12.11 10.43 -23.17
N LEU A 72 13.43 10.27 -23.13
CA LEU A 72 14.29 11.08 -22.28
C LEU A 72 14.05 12.56 -22.57
N ILE A 73 13.61 13.32 -21.57
CA ILE A 73 13.52 14.78 -21.68
C ILE A 73 14.93 15.35 -21.44
N PRO A 74 15.59 15.96 -22.45
CA PRO A 74 16.93 16.51 -22.28
C PRO A 74 16.98 17.54 -21.14
N GLY A 75 17.98 17.42 -20.26
CA GLY A 75 18.13 18.32 -19.10
C GLY A 75 17.26 18.00 -17.88
N ARG A 76 16.30 17.06 -17.98
CA ARG A 76 15.50 16.60 -16.83
C ARG A 76 15.92 15.19 -16.40
N LYS A 77 16.90 15.11 -15.50
CA LYS A 77 17.12 13.90 -14.67
C LYS A 77 16.04 13.85 -13.57
N LYS A 78 14.77 13.81 -13.94
CA LYS A 78 13.68 13.83 -12.96
C LYS A 78 13.43 12.41 -12.45
N ARG A 79 13.53 12.26 -11.13
CA ARG A 79 12.95 11.13 -10.42
C ARG A 79 11.44 11.37 -10.34
N ILE A 80 10.64 10.45 -10.83
CA ILE A 80 9.19 10.64 -10.97
C ILE A 80 8.51 10.06 -9.73
N LEU A 81 7.92 10.93 -8.91
CA LEU A 81 7.19 10.52 -7.72
C LEU A 81 5.85 9.88 -8.11
N ILE A 82 5.61 8.67 -7.60
CA ILE A 82 4.39 7.91 -7.83
C ILE A 82 3.74 7.64 -6.48
N SER A 83 2.59 8.28 -6.27
CA SER A 83 1.76 8.14 -5.06
C SER A 83 0.31 8.35 -5.46
N ASN A 84 -0.61 7.52 -4.97
CA ASN A 84 -2.03 7.76 -5.20
C ASN A 84 -2.53 8.86 -4.24
N THR A 85 -2.75 8.49 -2.99
CA THR A 85 -3.32 9.35 -1.95
C THR A 85 -2.79 8.90 -0.59
N THR A 86 -3.42 9.37 0.48
CA THR A 86 -3.12 8.98 1.86
C THR A 86 -4.26 8.16 2.44
N PHE A 87 -3.96 7.30 3.42
CA PHE A 87 -4.97 6.71 4.30
C PHE A 87 -4.63 7.03 5.76
N LYS A 88 -5.66 6.98 6.62
CA LYS A 88 -5.46 6.94 8.08
C LYS A 88 -5.81 5.56 8.60
N LEU A 89 -5.05 5.07 9.58
CA LEU A 89 -5.28 3.74 10.16
C LEU A 89 -6.68 3.60 10.78
N LYS A 90 -7.25 4.70 11.29
CA LYS A 90 -8.63 4.71 11.76
C LYS A 90 -9.61 4.37 10.63
N ASP A 91 -9.47 5.02 9.48
CA ASP A 91 -10.30 4.77 8.30
C ASP A 91 -10.09 3.35 7.77
N VAL A 92 -8.87 2.82 7.86
CA VAL A 92 -8.59 1.40 7.54
C VAL A 92 -9.34 0.47 8.48
N ALA A 93 -9.34 0.71 9.79
CA ALA A 93 -10.08 -0.11 10.75
C ALA A 93 -11.59 -0.06 10.47
N GLU A 94 -12.15 1.12 10.19
CA GLU A 94 -13.55 1.30 9.81
C GLU A 94 -13.90 0.59 8.49
N LEU A 95 -13.00 0.66 7.50
CA LEU A 95 -13.14 -0.04 6.22
C LEU A 95 -13.15 -1.57 6.42
N ILE A 96 -12.22 -2.11 7.22
CA ILE A 96 -12.17 -3.54 7.52
C ILE A 96 -13.43 -3.97 8.28
N HIS A 97 -13.90 -3.19 9.25
CA HIS A 97 -15.13 -3.49 9.98
C HIS A 97 -16.34 -3.64 9.05
N ARG A 98 -16.41 -2.80 8.01
CA ARG A 98 -17.50 -2.81 7.02
C ARG A 98 -17.38 -3.94 6.00
N GLU A 99 -16.18 -4.15 5.45
CA GLU A 99 -15.97 -5.00 4.25
C GLU A 99 -15.39 -6.38 4.57
N ARG A 100 -14.81 -6.57 5.76
CA ARG A 100 -14.21 -7.82 6.27
C ARG A 100 -14.59 -8.04 7.74
N PRO A 101 -15.89 -8.12 8.07
CA PRO A 101 -16.36 -8.17 9.46
C PRO A 101 -15.80 -9.35 10.26
N GLU A 102 -15.36 -10.43 9.60
CA GLU A 102 -14.67 -11.55 10.23
C GLU A 102 -13.37 -11.16 10.94
N LEU A 103 -12.71 -10.06 10.52
CA LEU A 103 -11.50 -9.54 11.16
C LEU A 103 -11.81 -8.55 12.29
N ALA A 104 -13.06 -8.10 12.47
CA ALA A 104 -13.42 -7.01 13.38
C ALA A 104 -12.95 -7.24 14.83
N HIS A 105 -13.02 -8.48 15.32
CA HIS A 105 -12.59 -8.85 16.68
C HIS A 105 -11.08 -8.78 16.91
N ARG A 106 -10.29 -8.55 15.86
CA ARG A 106 -8.82 -8.48 15.88
C ARG A 106 -8.29 -7.05 15.74
N LEU A 107 -9.18 -6.09 15.46
CA LEU A 107 -8.82 -4.70 15.24
C LEU A 107 -8.58 -3.93 16.54
N PRO A 108 -7.89 -2.77 16.48
CA PRO A 108 -7.78 -1.88 17.63
C PRO A 108 -9.15 -1.50 18.17
N ARG A 109 -9.26 -1.38 19.49
CA ARG A 109 -10.50 -0.93 20.14
C ARG A 109 -10.90 0.48 19.67
N GLN A 110 -12.18 0.79 19.79
CA GLN A 110 -12.73 2.08 19.35
C GLN A 110 -12.14 3.28 20.12
N ASP A 111 -11.71 3.08 21.36
CA ASP A 111 -11.05 4.08 22.21
C ASP A 111 -9.53 4.15 22.01
N ALA A 112 -8.94 3.24 21.22
CA ALA A 112 -7.52 3.30 20.89
C ALA A 112 -7.20 4.52 20.02
N VAL A 113 -6.08 5.18 20.31
CA VAL A 113 -5.66 6.38 19.59
C VAL A 113 -4.78 5.98 18.40
N PRO A 114 -5.13 6.33 17.15
CA PRO A 114 -4.28 6.06 15.99
C PRO A 114 -3.03 6.94 16.02
N PRO A 115 -1.89 6.47 15.49
CA PRO A 115 -0.67 7.28 15.40
C PRO A 115 -0.86 8.44 14.43
N LYS A 116 -0.02 9.47 14.58
CA LYS A 116 0.11 10.50 13.54
C LYS A 116 0.75 9.89 12.29
N GLN A 117 0.10 10.10 11.14
CA GLN A 117 0.58 9.66 9.83
C GLN A 117 0.89 10.86 8.94
N THR A 118 1.92 10.71 8.10
CA THR A 118 2.24 11.69 7.05
C THR A 118 1.08 11.84 6.07
N ASP A 119 0.74 13.08 5.75
CA ASP A 119 -0.36 13.42 4.84
C ASP A 119 -0.11 14.70 4.02
N ALA A 120 1.10 15.27 4.11
CA ALA A 120 1.46 16.45 3.35
C ALA A 120 1.22 16.24 1.84
N PRO A 121 0.57 17.19 1.14
CA PRO A 121 0.33 17.07 -0.30
C PRO A 121 1.63 16.82 -1.07
N LEU A 122 1.58 15.91 -2.04
CA LEU A 122 2.71 15.57 -2.90
C LEU A 122 2.50 16.15 -4.30
N ASP A 123 3.55 16.75 -4.86
CA ASP A 123 3.55 17.17 -6.27
C ASP A 123 3.74 15.95 -7.18
N LYS A 124 2.68 15.60 -7.90
CA LYS A 124 2.62 14.47 -8.84
C LYS A 124 2.55 14.92 -10.30
N SER A 125 2.78 16.20 -10.59
CA SER A 125 2.74 16.77 -11.94
C SER A 125 3.58 15.98 -12.94
N SER A 126 4.77 15.54 -12.51
CA SER A 126 5.68 14.78 -13.38
C SER A 126 5.15 13.38 -13.71
N ALA A 127 4.36 12.74 -12.84
CA ALA A 127 3.73 11.46 -13.13
C ALA A 127 2.67 11.61 -14.23
N LEU A 128 1.91 12.69 -14.18
CA LEU A 128 0.92 13.01 -15.20
C LEU A 128 1.58 13.42 -16.53
N GLU A 129 2.48 14.40 -16.50
CA GLU A 129 3.09 14.99 -17.70
C GLU A 129 3.97 14.00 -18.47
N ILE A 130 4.72 13.15 -17.76
CA ILE A 130 5.74 12.28 -18.37
C ILE A 130 5.19 10.87 -18.60
N LEU A 131 4.40 10.35 -17.66
CA LEU A 131 3.92 8.96 -17.69
C LEU A 131 2.44 8.83 -18.03
N GLY A 132 1.70 9.94 -18.12
CA GLY A 132 0.26 9.91 -18.40
C GLY A 132 -0.60 9.37 -17.25
N MET A 133 -0.06 9.32 -16.02
CA MET A 133 -0.77 8.83 -14.84
C MET A 133 -1.88 9.81 -14.43
N LYS A 134 -3.10 9.56 -14.89
CA LYS A 134 -4.29 10.39 -14.62
C LYS A 134 -5.12 9.85 -13.46
N GLU A 135 -5.29 8.54 -13.43
CA GLU A 135 -6.14 7.83 -12.48
C GLU A 135 -5.29 6.81 -11.73
N TYR A 136 -5.71 6.54 -10.50
CA TYR A 136 -5.10 5.56 -9.61
C TYR A 136 -6.22 4.71 -9.04
N ILE A 137 -5.89 3.47 -8.71
CA ILE A 137 -6.82 2.56 -8.04
C ILE A 137 -7.24 3.14 -6.69
N PRO A 138 -8.54 3.17 -6.33
CA PRO A 138 -9.00 3.68 -5.05
C PRO A 138 -8.26 3.08 -3.84
N TRP A 139 -8.12 3.88 -2.79
CA TRP A 139 -7.33 3.47 -1.62
C TRP A 139 -7.99 2.29 -0.89
N GLU A 140 -9.31 2.23 -0.87
CA GLU A 140 -10.07 1.15 -0.26
C GLU A 140 -9.76 -0.18 -0.93
N GLU A 141 -9.75 -0.21 -2.27
CA GLU A 141 -9.43 -1.42 -3.03
C GLU A 141 -8.00 -1.87 -2.76
N THR A 142 -7.05 -0.92 -2.75
CA THR A 142 -5.63 -1.20 -2.49
C THR A 142 -5.43 -1.78 -1.10
N VAL A 143 -6.04 -1.15 -0.08
CA VAL A 143 -5.95 -1.56 1.32
C VAL A 143 -6.57 -2.93 1.52
N LEU A 144 -7.79 -3.17 1.01
CA LEU A 144 -8.46 -4.46 1.14
C LEU A 144 -7.65 -5.59 0.49
N ALA A 145 -7.10 -5.36 -0.70
CA ALA A 145 -6.25 -6.34 -1.37
C ALA A 145 -4.98 -6.66 -0.56
N ALA A 146 -4.38 -5.67 0.10
CA ALA A 146 -3.24 -5.88 0.98
C ALA A 146 -3.61 -6.65 2.27
N ILE A 147 -4.79 -6.38 2.85
CA ILE A 147 -5.32 -7.12 4.00
C ILE A 147 -5.61 -8.57 3.63
N ASP A 148 -6.24 -8.80 2.47
CA ASP A 148 -6.53 -10.14 1.96
C ASP A 148 -5.25 -10.95 1.71
N ALA A 149 -4.16 -10.30 1.27
CA ALA A 149 -2.84 -10.93 1.15
C ALA A 149 -2.30 -11.41 2.51
N GLY A 150 -2.49 -10.62 3.58
CA GLY A 150 -2.12 -11.02 4.94
C GLY A 150 -2.95 -12.20 5.47
N VAL A 151 -4.27 -12.17 5.23
CA VAL A 151 -5.17 -13.28 5.60
C VAL A 151 -4.80 -14.56 4.84
N ALA A 152 -4.48 -14.46 3.55
CA ALA A 152 -4.02 -15.59 2.76
C ALA A 152 -2.69 -16.15 3.29
N TRP A 153 -1.76 -15.28 3.70
CA TRP A 153 -0.52 -15.70 4.34
C TRP A 153 -0.77 -16.46 5.65
N GLU A 154 -1.63 -15.95 6.55
CA GLU A 154 -1.96 -16.64 7.81
C GLU A 154 -2.53 -18.03 7.57
N LYS A 155 -3.40 -18.22 6.55
CA LYS A 155 -3.99 -19.54 6.24
C LYS A 155 -2.95 -20.60 5.89
N VAL A 156 -1.83 -20.20 5.28
CA VAL A 156 -0.75 -21.12 4.90
C VAL A 156 0.19 -21.42 6.08
N HIS A 157 0.21 -20.57 7.12
CA HIS A 157 1.16 -20.62 8.23
C HIS A 157 0.52 -20.90 9.61
N SER A 158 -0.79 -21.10 9.68
CA SER A 158 -1.53 -21.42 10.92
C SER A 158 -1.74 -22.93 11.12
N ALA A 159 -0.91 -23.77 10.49
CA ALA A 159 -0.96 -25.23 10.60
C ALA A 159 0.06 -25.75 11.62
#